data_AF-A0A9P8UKU2-F1
#
_entry.id   AF-A0A9P8UKU2-F1
#
_cell.length_a   1.000
_cell.length_b   1.000
_cell.length_c   1.000
_cell.angle_alpha   90.00
_cell.angle_beta   90.00
_cell.angle_gamma   90.00
#
_symmetry.space_group_name_H-M   'P 1'
#
loop_
_entity.id
_entity.type
_entity.pdbx_description
1 polymer ?
#
loop_
_entity_poly.entity_id
_entity_poly.type
_entity_poly.pdbx_seq_one_letter_code
_entity_poly.pdbx_strand_id
1 'polypeptide(L)'
;MKKPRLLAPAAQQLLLLFEIVAAASDCGDGSATTTITIANSGDASSLASACATIEASVSIGAGAGGDIELDGVQVIRGELQVESCSALGCDEETTTRISSSTLELVDGDVNIANLSGLQNLSFPALGEVKGQFSVHDLDSLDTLNLSALSSVGNLTISNVRQLYYLKLGIAQANKVSVTGNKQLVLQLDGTTTSDDTNSGLVSYLDISRIGELRWGASNGGIVVGNLAVHDTGITELPLLFSSVQSLDVWNNEDLTEVLFPADENAQTRLFSQLKQISIGNNEKFNMTTIRSVEWNSTDMLSWVWPSENLDSVVLDGIIHIAFFQPLIDTHQYTTPKNAESSGSRVVKNFNITSSASTFHCEPIDELRRHGVFPGNYSCNGDHVDIPNSGGIRGGGRSMMIHLMTVAAAGLHVLL
;
A
#
# COMPACT_ATOMS: atom_id res chain seq x y z
N MET A 1 -63.54 -56.82 64.69
CA MET A 1 -62.77 -56.68 63.44
C MET A 1 -63.16 -55.37 62.75
N LYS A 2 -62.38 -54.31 62.94
CA LYS A 2 -62.52 -53.02 62.26
C LYS A 2 -61.16 -52.72 61.60
N LYS A 3 -61.14 -52.68 60.26
CA LYS A 3 -59.99 -52.19 59.48
C LYS A 3 -60.06 -50.66 59.40
N PRO A 4 -58.97 -49.92 59.65
CA PRO A 4 -58.82 -48.56 59.16
C PRO A 4 -58.08 -48.51 57.81
N ARG A 5 -58.37 -47.42 57.10
CA ARG A 5 -57.99 -47.05 55.73
C ARG A 5 -56.50 -46.71 55.60
N LEU A 6 -55.89 -47.12 54.47
CA LEU A 6 -54.63 -46.59 53.98
C LEU A 6 -54.80 -45.13 53.53
N LEU A 7 -53.90 -44.25 53.96
CA LEU A 7 -53.61 -42.95 53.34
C LEU A 7 -52.23 -43.05 52.68
N ALA A 8 -52.14 -42.59 51.43
CA ALA A 8 -50.95 -42.57 50.59
C ALA A 8 -49.91 -41.54 51.10
N PRO A 9 -48.60 -41.73 50.82
CA PRO A 9 -47.61 -40.71 51.07
C PRO A 9 -47.55 -39.72 49.90
N ALA A 10 -47.51 -38.44 50.28
CA ALA A 10 -47.39 -37.29 49.39
C ALA A 10 -46.02 -37.25 48.71
N ALA A 11 -46.03 -36.86 47.43
CA ALA A 11 -44.86 -36.60 46.61
C ALA A 11 -44.08 -35.39 47.13
N GLN A 12 -42.80 -35.59 47.44
CA GLN A 12 -41.83 -34.52 47.65
C GLN A 12 -41.16 -34.19 46.31
N GLN A 13 -41.63 -33.13 45.67
CA GLN A 13 -40.98 -32.51 44.51
C GLN A 13 -39.86 -31.60 45.04
N LEU A 14 -38.62 -32.06 44.90
CA LEU A 14 -37.41 -31.29 45.18
C LEU A 14 -37.18 -30.33 43.99
N LEU A 15 -37.59 -29.08 44.13
CA LEU A 15 -37.33 -28.01 43.18
C LEU A 15 -35.87 -27.56 43.36
N LEU A 16 -34.97 -28.06 42.50
CA LEU A 16 -33.62 -27.51 42.35
C LEU A 16 -33.75 -26.16 41.63
N LEU A 17 -33.84 -25.08 42.40
CA LEU A 17 -33.54 -23.74 41.92
C LEU A 17 -32.03 -23.65 41.73
N PHE A 18 -31.57 -23.82 40.49
CA PHE A 18 -30.28 -23.29 40.08
C PHE A 18 -30.44 -21.77 39.98
N GLU A 19 -29.88 -21.04 40.94
CA GLU A 19 -29.56 -19.64 40.73
C GLU A 19 -28.43 -19.59 39.70
N ILE A 20 -28.77 -19.28 38.46
CA ILE A 20 -27.80 -18.77 37.50
C ILE A 20 -27.44 -17.39 38.03
N VAL A 21 -26.34 -17.30 38.78
CA VAL A 21 -25.68 -16.03 39.01
C VAL A 21 -25.15 -15.60 37.65
N ALA A 22 -25.91 -14.75 36.96
CA ALA A 22 -25.37 -13.97 35.87
C ALA A 22 -24.24 -13.15 36.49
N ALA A 23 -22.99 -13.53 36.24
CA ALA A 23 -21.90 -12.59 36.38
C ALA A 23 -22.32 -11.38 35.53
N ALA A 24 -22.60 -10.24 36.17
CA ALA A 24 -22.64 -9.00 35.45
C ALA A 24 -21.25 -8.85 34.86
N SER A 25 -21.11 -9.20 33.58
CA SER A 25 -19.86 -9.03 32.87
C SER A 25 -19.56 -7.54 32.90
N ASP A 26 -18.55 -7.19 33.66
CA ASP A 26 -18.03 -5.84 33.73
C ASP A 26 -17.58 -5.47 32.32
N CYS A 27 -18.28 -4.53 31.69
CA CYS A 27 -17.90 -4.00 30.38
C CYS A 27 -16.67 -3.10 30.46
N GLY A 28 -16.03 -3.00 31.63
CA GLY A 28 -14.94 -2.07 31.92
C GLY A 28 -15.44 -0.89 32.76
N ASP A 29 -14.53 -0.33 33.54
CA ASP A 29 -14.77 0.81 34.42
C ASP A 29 -14.49 2.18 33.75
N GLY A 30 -14.26 2.19 32.43
CA GLY A 30 -13.83 3.39 31.70
C GLY A 30 -12.34 3.71 31.86
N SER A 31 -11.57 2.87 32.56
CA SER A 31 -10.13 3.03 32.65
C SER A 31 -9.43 2.31 31.50
N ALA A 32 -8.62 3.04 30.74
CA ALA A 32 -7.75 2.50 29.70
C ALA A 32 -6.69 1.50 30.23
N THR A 33 -6.51 1.39 31.55
CA THR A 33 -5.59 0.43 32.16
C THR A 33 -6.24 -0.92 32.50
N THR A 34 -7.57 -1.00 32.47
CA THR A 34 -8.29 -2.23 32.76
C THR A 34 -8.24 -3.13 31.53
N THR A 35 -7.94 -4.41 31.71
CA THR A 35 -7.92 -5.41 30.63
C THR A 35 -8.83 -6.56 31.00
N ILE A 36 -9.80 -6.84 30.13
CA ILE A 36 -10.67 -8.00 30.21
C ILE A 36 -9.98 -9.15 29.48
N THR A 37 -9.80 -10.28 30.16
CA THR A 37 -9.18 -11.47 29.57
C THR A 37 -10.25 -12.45 29.10
N ILE A 38 -10.17 -12.88 27.85
CA ILE A 38 -11.00 -13.95 27.27
C ILE A 38 -10.16 -15.22 27.31
N ALA A 39 -10.52 -16.18 28.16
CA ALA A 39 -9.80 -17.44 28.28
C ALA A 39 -10.40 -18.57 27.43
N ASN A 40 -11.61 -18.37 26.87
CA ASN A 40 -12.30 -19.34 26.02
C ASN A 40 -13.51 -18.69 25.32
N SER A 41 -14.18 -19.43 24.43
CA SER A 41 -15.38 -18.99 23.70
C SER A 41 -16.58 -18.63 24.59
N GLY A 42 -16.69 -19.22 25.79
CA GLY A 42 -17.75 -18.91 26.76
C GLY A 42 -17.60 -17.51 27.37
N ASP A 43 -16.36 -17.09 27.64
CA ASP A 43 -16.06 -15.73 28.10
C ASP A 43 -16.41 -14.72 27.02
N ALA A 44 -16.01 -15.00 25.76
CA ALA A 44 -16.33 -14.17 24.61
C ALA A 44 -17.83 -14.01 24.42
N SER A 45 -18.58 -15.11 24.47
CA SER A 45 -20.05 -15.11 24.35
C SER A 45 -20.71 -14.32 25.48
N SER A 46 -20.22 -14.49 26.72
CA SER A 46 -20.74 -13.77 27.89
C SER A 46 -20.53 -12.27 27.75
N LEU A 47 -19.31 -11.87 27.37
CA LEU A 47 -18.96 -10.46 27.13
C LEU A 47 -19.80 -9.85 26.00
N ALA A 48 -19.90 -10.54 24.87
CA ALA A 48 -20.64 -10.05 23.70
C ALA A 48 -22.15 -9.95 23.94
N SER A 49 -22.72 -10.85 24.75
CA SER A 49 -24.15 -10.81 25.10
C SER A 49 -24.55 -9.66 26.03
N ALA A 50 -23.57 -9.09 26.73
CA ALA A 50 -23.82 -8.10 27.77
C ALA A 50 -23.31 -6.70 27.41
N CYS A 51 -22.28 -6.61 26.57
CA CYS A 51 -21.59 -5.38 26.26
C CYS A 51 -21.63 -5.08 24.76
N ALA A 52 -22.39 -4.04 24.38
CA ALA A 52 -22.24 -3.44 23.05
C ALA A 52 -20.97 -2.58 22.96
N THR A 53 -20.61 -1.91 24.06
CA THR A 53 -19.36 -1.15 24.20
C THR A 53 -18.54 -1.73 25.33
N ILE A 54 -17.27 -1.97 25.08
CA ILE A 54 -16.28 -2.36 26.08
C ILE A 54 -15.42 -1.13 26.38
N GLU A 55 -15.49 -0.65 27.62
CA GLU A 55 -14.83 0.55 28.15
C GLU A 55 -13.38 0.27 28.64
N ALA A 56 -12.79 -0.84 28.19
CA ALA A 56 -11.50 -1.38 28.60
C ALA A 56 -10.77 -2.03 27.41
N SER A 57 -9.52 -2.47 27.62
CA SER A 57 -8.81 -3.34 26.66
C SER A 57 -9.30 -4.78 26.76
N VAL A 58 -9.20 -5.53 25.66
CA VAL A 58 -9.55 -6.95 25.56
C VAL A 58 -8.29 -7.74 25.19
N SER A 59 -7.95 -8.73 26.01
CA SER A 59 -6.84 -9.65 25.79
C SER A 59 -7.39 -11.06 25.62
N ILE A 60 -7.17 -11.69 24.47
CA ILE A 60 -7.47 -13.11 24.29
C ILE A 60 -6.25 -13.88 24.82
N GLY A 61 -6.47 -14.71 25.83
CA GLY A 61 -5.40 -15.46 26.48
C GLY A 61 -4.74 -16.45 25.52
N ALA A 62 -3.44 -16.70 25.71
CA ALA A 62 -2.64 -17.56 24.84
C ALA A 62 -3.20 -19.01 24.73
N GLY A 63 -3.87 -19.49 25.78
CA GLY A 63 -4.51 -20.81 25.82
C GLY A 63 -6.00 -20.79 25.48
N ALA A 64 -6.51 -19.72 24.87
CA ALA A 64 -7.94 -19.63 24.55
C ALA A 64 -8.34 -20.73 23.56
N GLY A 65 -9.20 -21.63 24.04
CA GLY A 65 -9.73 -22.74 23.25
C GLY A 65 -11.01 -22.37 22.50
N GLY A 66 -11.15 -22.95 21.30
CA GLY A 66 -12.34 -22.80 20.46
C GLY A 66 -12.40 -21.50 19.66
N ASP A 67 -13.53 -21.27 19.01
CA ASP A 67 -13.77 -20.06 18.22
C ASP A 67 -14.13 -18.88 19.14
N ILE A 68 -13.41 -17.77 19.00
CA ILE A 68 -13.65 -16.54 19.75
C ILE A 68 -14.54 -15.61 18.92
N GLU A 69 -15.83 -15.59 19.25
CA GLU A 69 -16.83 -14.75 18.58
C GLU A 69 -17.24 -13.60 19.50
N LEU A 70 -17.08 -12.37 19.02
CA LEU A 70 -17.46 -11.13 19.71
C LEU A 70 -18.71 -10.50 19.07
N ASP A 71 -19.61 -11.32 18.56
CA ASP A 71 -20.86 -10.90 17.92
C ASP A 71 -21.80 -10.30 18.97
N GLY A 72 -22.04 -8.98 18.86
CA GLY A 72 -22.73 -8.17 19.85
C GLY A 72 -21.89 -6.97 20.30
N VAL A 73 -20.57 -7.12 20.34
CA VAL A 73 -19.63 -6.01 20.62
C VAL A 73 -19.51 -5.13 19.39
N GLN A 74 -19.73 -3.83 19.56
CA GLN A 74 -19.63 -2.81 18.51
C GLN A 74 -18.41 -1.93 18.67
N VAL A 75 -18.03 -1.61 19.92
CA VAL A 75 -16.93 -0.68 20.21
C VAL A 75 -16.04 -1.24 21.31
N ILE A 76 -14.71 -1.18 21.10
CA ILE A 76 -13.70 -1.40 22.14
C ILE A 76 -12.95 -0.08 22.35
N ARG A 77 -13.02 0.48 23.56
CA ARG A 77 -12.36 1.73 23.94
C ARG A 77 -10.87 1.59 24.21
N GLY A 78 -10.43 0.38 24.55
CA GLY A 78 -9.03 0.02 24.68
C GLY A 78 -8.49 -0.67 23.43
N GLU A 79 -7.55 -1.57 23.66
CA GLU A 79 -6.90 -2.40 22.66
C GLU A 79 -7.62 -3.75 22.51
N LEU A 80 -7.46 -4.41 21.36
CA LEU A 80 -7.82 -5.81 21.15
C LEU A 80 -6.54 -6.57 20.82
N GLN A 81 -6.09 -7.44 21.72
CA GLN A 81 -4.85 -8.18 21.52
C GLN A 81 -5.03 -9.67 21.78
N VAL A 82 -4.15 -10.48 21.19
CA VAL A 82 -3.98 -11.88 21.57
C VAL A 82 -2.61 -12.04 22.23
N GLU A 83 -2.60 -12.67 23.40
CA GLU A 83 -1.35 -12.97 24.10
C GLU A 83 -0.52 -13.97 23.29
N SER A 84 0.72 -13.61 22.98
CA SER A 84 1.59 -14.45 22.15
C SER A 84 1.88 -15.80 22.81
N CYS A 85 1.60 -16.88 22.07
CA CYS A 85 2.05 -18.23 22.36
C CYS A 85 3.55 -18.40 22.08
N SER A 86 4.41 -17.69 22.82
CA SER A 86 5.86 -17.85 22.66
C SER A 86 6.39 -18.98 23.58
N ALA A 87 6.93 -20.01 22.92
CA ALA A 87 7.95 -20.93 23.40
C ALA A 87 7.61 -22.18 24.25
N LEU A 88 6.44 -22.35 24.89
CA LEU A 88 6.22 -23.53 25.78
C LEU A 88 4.76 -24.05 25.89
N GLY A 89 4.14 -24.46 24.77
CA GLY A 89 3.05 -25.46 24.81
C GLY A 89 1.60 -24.96 24.73
N CYS A 90 1.26 -24.15 23.73
CA CYS A 90 -0.14 -24.00 23.28
C CYS A 90 -0.52 -25.18 22.36
N ASP A 91 -0.40 -26.42 22.84
CA ASP A 91 -0.42 -27.61 21.97
C ASP A 91 -1.78 -28.33 21.88
N GLU A 92 -2.83 -27.94 22.64
CA GLU A 92 -4.04 -28.80 22.69
C GLU A 92 -5.41 -28.13 22.47
N GLU A 93 -5.55 -26.80 22.58
CA GLU A 93 -6.81 -26.11 22.24
C GLU A 93 -6.53 -24.77 21.55
N THR A 94 -6.14 -24.81 20.28
CA THR A 94 -5.79 -23.59 19.55
C THR A 94 -7.04 -22.85 19.09
N THR A 95 -7.15 -21.54 19.39
CA THR A 95 -8.11 -20.66 18.74
C THR A 95 -7.95 -20.76 17.22
N THR A 96 -8.96 -21.31 16.54
CA THR A 96 -8.98 -21.47 15.07
C THR A 96 -9.58 -20.27 14.37
N ARG A 97 -10.45 -19.53 15.08
CA ARG A 97 -11.16 -18.37 14.55
C ARG A 97 -11.29 -17.27 15.59
N ILE A 98 -11.06 -16.04 15.15
CA ILE A 98 -11.41 -14.83 15.89
C ILE A 98 -12.30 -14.00 14.96
N SER A 99 -13.52 -13.68 15.39
CA SER A 99 -14.41 -12.88 14.55
C SER A 99 -15.39 -12.01 15.32
N SER A 100 -15.84 -10.95 14.66
CA SER A 100 -17.02 -10.19 15.06
C SER A 100 -17.74 -9.64 13.83
N SER A 101 -19.02 -9.94 13.69
CA SER A 101 -19.88 -9.37 12.66
C SER A 101 -20.39 -7.97 12.99
N THR A 102 -20.17 -7.50 14.22
CA THR A 102 -20.71 -6.22 14.74
C THR A 102 -19.65 -5.23 15.18
N LEU A 103 -18.38 -5.64 15.37
CA LEU A 103 -17.32 -4.74 15.82
C LEU A 103 -17.05 -3.69 14.74
N GLU A 104 -17.30 -2.43 15.07
CA GLU A 104 -17.22 -1.28 14.16
C GLU A 104 -16.00 -0.40 14.43
N LEU A 105 -15.59 -0.30 15.71
CA LEU A 105 -14.53 0.62 16.15
C LEU A 105 -13.65 0.01 17.25
N VAL A 106 -12.34 0.20 17.10
CA VAL A 106 -11.36 0.03 18.19
C VAL A 106 -10.60 1.34 18.38
N ASP A 107 -10.68 1.93 19.57
CA ASP A 107 -10.00 3.20 19.90
C ASP A 107 -8.48 3.01 20.11
N GLY A 108 -8.04 1.81 20.50
CA GLY A 108 -6.62 1.45 20.63
C GLY A 108 -6.07 0.67 19.44
N ASP A 109 -5.10 -0.18 19.73
CA ASP A 109 -4.47 -1.10 18.78
C ASP A 109 -5.25 -2.42 18.68
N VAL A 110 -5.23 -3.03 17.50
CA VAL A 110 -5.60 -4.42 17.26
C VAL A 110 -4.32 -5.19 16.93
N ASN A 111 -3.91 -6.13 17.79
CA ASN A 111 -2.67 -6.88 17.61
C ASN A 111 -2.90 -8.39 17.71
N ILE A 112 -2.79 -9.09 16.59
CA ILE A 112 -3.00 -10.53 16.49
C ILE A 112 -1.76 -11.16 15.86
N ALA A 113 -1.00 -11.87 16.68
CA ALA A 113 0.31 -12.36 16.29
C ALA A 113 0.66 -13.71 16.90
N ASN A 114 1.53 -14.45 16.22
CA ASN A 114 2.14 -15.69 16.72
C ASN A 114 1.11 -16.80 17.07
N LEU A 115 0.07 -16.95 16.24
CA LEU A 115 -0.94 -18.01 16.38
C LEU A 115 -0.87 -18.95 15.19
N SER A 116 -0.06 -20.00 15.31
CA SER A 116 0.12 -20.98 14.24
C SER A 116 -1.14 -21.76 13.88
N GLY A 117 -2.14 -21.79 14.77
CA GLY A 117 -3.43 -22.47 14.56
C GLY A 117 -4.56 -21.57 14.03
N LEU A 118 -4.38 -20.24 14.01
CA LEU A 118 -5.46 -19.34 13.59
C LEU A 118 -5.65 -19.43 12.07
N GLN A 119 -6.85 -19.84 11.64
CA GLN A 119 -7.22 -20.00 10.23
C GLN A 119 -8.05 -18.82 9.74
N ASN A 120 -8.94 -18.30 10.60
CA ASN A 120 -9.88 -17.25 10.23
C ASN A 120 -9.80 -16.04 11.17
N LEU A 121 -9.60 -14.87 10.59
CA LEU A 121 -9.70 -13.58 11.26
C LEU A 121 -10.68 -12.70 10.50
N SER A 122 -11.83 -12.40 11.09
CA SER A 122 -12.93 -11.77 10.35
C SER A 122 -13.63 -10.67 11.15
N PHE A 123 -13.44 -9.43 10.72
CA PHE A 123 -14.11 -8.24 11.24
C PHE A 123 -14.76 -7.43 10.09
N PRO A 124 -15.78 -7.98 9.42
CA PRO A 124 -16.38 -7.37 8.24
C PRO A 124 -17.02 -6.00 8.48
N ALA A 125 -17.42 -5.69 9.73
CA ALA A 125 -18.01 -4.42 10.12
C ALA A 125 -17.01 -3.39 10.65
N LEU A 126 -15.74 -3.79 10.89
CA LEU A 126 -14.73 -2.93 11.50
C LEU A 126 -14.35 -1.83 10.53
N GLY A 127 -14.85 -0.62 10.78
CA GLY A 127 -14.67 0.54 9.91
C GLY A 127 -13.45 1.38 10.27
N GLU A 128 -13.13 1.43 11.56
CA GLU A 128 -12.08 2.30 12.11
C GLU A 128 -11.26 1.63 13.22
N VAL A 129 -9.93 1.80 13.15
CA VAL A 129 -8.99 1.49 14.23
C VAL A 129 -8.10 2.71 14.44
N LYS A 130 -8.25 3.42 15.56
CA LYS A 130 -7.50 4.68 15.75
C LYS A 130 -5.99 4.45 15.94
N GLY A 131 -5.62 3.31 16.51
CA GLY A 131 -4.26 2.85 16.66
C GLY A 131 -3.74 2.07 15.45
N GLN A 132 -2.96 1.03 15.73
CA GLN A 132 -2.44 0.09 14.75
C GLN A 132 -3.35 -1.13 14.61
N PHE A 133 -3.57 -1.60 13.38
CA PHE A 133 -4.05 -2.96 13.11
C PHE A 133 -2.87 -3.81 12.63
N SER A 134 -2.50 -4.82 13.41
CA SER A 134 -1.32 -5.66 13.20
C SER A 134 -1.71 -7.13 13.15
N VAL A 135 -1.36 -7.78 12.04
CA VAL A 135 -1.51 -9.22 11.84
C VAL A 135 -0.18 -9.75 11.37
N HIS A 136 0.49 -10.56 12.19
CA HIS A 136 1.78 -11.11 11.79
C HIS A 136 2.09 -12.50 12.33
N ASP A 137 2.90 -13.25 11.56
CA ASP A 137 3.38 -14.59 11.91
C ASP A 137 2.22 -15.57 12.21
N LEU A 138 1.24 -15.58 11.30
CA LEU A 138 0.06 -16.45 11.34
C LEU A 138 0.12 -17.46 10.18
N ASP A 139 0.93 -18.49 10.38
CA ASP A 139 1.29 -19.45 9.33
C ASP A 139 0.10 -20.24 8.75
N SER A 140 -1.02 -20.35 9.47
CA SER A 140 -2.22 -21.08 9.00
C SER A 140 -3.38 -20.17 8.57
N LEU A 141 -3.23 -18.84 8.66
CA LEU A 141 -4.33 -17.93 8.36
C LEU A 141 -4.59 -17.92 6.85
N ASP A 142 -5.76 -18.41 6.45
CA ASP A 142 -6.20 -18.45 5.05
C ASP A 142 -7.26 -17.38 4.74
N THR A 143 -7.90 -16.85 5.79
CA THR A 143 -8.99 -15.88 5.66
C THR A 143 -8.73 -14.68 6.56
N LEU A 144 -8.57 -13.51 5.95
CA LEU A 144 -8.57 -12.21 6.62
C LEU A 144 -9.66 -11.33 5.99
N ASN A 145 -10.68 -10.97 6.77
CA ASN A 145 -11.78 -10.14 6.29
C ASN A 145 -11.84 -8.80 7.04
N LEU A 146 -11.53 -7.72 6.32
CA LEU A 146 -11.55 -6.33 6.79
C LEU A 146 -12.35 -5.45 5.81
N SER A 147 -13.46 -5.98 5.29
CA SER A 147 -14.18 -5.37 4.15
C SER A 147 -14.66 -3.95 4.37
N ALA A 148 -14.96 -3.56 5.62
CA ALA A 148 -15.39 -2.21 5.96
C ALA A 148 -14.26 -1.28 6.41
N LEU A 149 -13.05 -1.80 6.65
CA LEU A 149 -11.96 -1.02 7.22
C LEU A 149 -11.56 0.08 6.24
N SER A 150 -11.76 1.32 6.67
CA SER A 150 -11.55 2.51 5.84
C SER A 150 -10.61 3.51 6.50
N SER A 151 -10.50 3.50 7.84
CA SER A 151 -9.60 4.36 8.59
C SER A 151 -8.78 3.55 9.58
N VAL A 152 -7.46 3.70 9.54
CA VAL A 152 -6.55 3.03 10.47
C VAL A 152 -5.32 3.88 10.72
N GLY A 153 -4.79 3.94 11.94
CA GLY A 153 -3.51 4.62 12.19
C GLY A 153 -2.38 3.99 11.38
N ASN A 154 -2.07 2.72 11.64
CA ASN A 154 -1.13 1.91 10.85
C ASN A 154 -1.71 0.53 10.57
N LEU A 155 -1.63 0.04 9.33
CA LEU A 155 -1.98 -1.33 8.98
C LEU A 155 -0.72 -2.13 8.67
N THR A 156 -0.51 -3.24 9.37
CA THR A 156 0.59 -4.18 9.11
C THR A 156 0.05 -5.59 8.93
N ILE A 157 0.36 -6.20 7.79
CA ILE A 157 0.02 -7.59 7.48
C ILE A 157 1.29 -8.26 7.00
N SER A 158 1.88 -9.11 7.83
CA SER A 158 3.16 -9.73 7.51
C SER A 158 3.27 -11.22 7.84
N ASN A 159 4.00 -11.95 7.00
CA ASN A 159 4.26 -13.39 7.19
C ASN A 159 2.98 -14.23 7.38
N VAL A 160 1.90 -13.88 6.67
CA VAL A 160 0.62 -14.58 6.66
C VAL A 160 0.58 -15.51 5.44
N ARG A 161 1.36 -16.61 5.51
CA ARG A 161 1.82 -17.32 4.31
C ARG A 161 0.74 -18.07 3.52
N GLN A 162 -0.37 -18.44 4.17
CA GLN A 162 -1.49 -19.14 3.52
C GLN A 162 -2.57 -18.19 2.99
N LEU A 163 -2.47 -16.89 3.30
CA LEU A 163 -3.43 -15.91 2.83
C LEU A 163 -3.23 -15.70 1.33
N TYR A 164 -4.19 -16.16 0.55
CA TYR A 164 -4.12 -16.13 -0.92
C TYR A 164 -4.67 -14.83 -1.52
N TYR A 165 -5.72 -14.27 -0.93
CA TYR A 165 -6.37 -13.07 -1.45
C TYR A 165 -6.73 -12.13 -0.31
N LEU A 166 -6.41 -10.85 -0.49
CA LEU A 166 -6.80 -9.79 0.42
C LEU A 166 -7.28 -8.59 -0.37
N LYS A 167 -8.47 -8.13 -0.04
CA LYS A 167 -9.04 -6.89 -0.55
C LYS A 167 -9.03 -5.83 0.55
N LEU A 168 -8.48 -4.66 0.27
CA LEU A 168 -8.46 -3.53 1.20
C LEU A 168 -9.08 -2.29 0.55
N GLY A 169 -9.98 -1.63 1.27
CA GLY A 169 -10.58 -0.35 0.89
C GLY A 169 -10.16 0.77 1.85
N ILE A 170 -8.86 0.97 2.04
CA ILE A 170 -8.35 1.97 3.00
C ILE A 170 -8.46 3.37 2.41
N ALA A 171 -9.23 4.23 3.07
CA ALA A 171 -9.27 5.66 2.81
C ALA A 171 -8.09 6.34 3.50
N GLN A 172 -7.97 6.18 4.82
CA GLN A 172 -7.03 6.94 5.64
C GLN A 172 -6.07 6.02 6.39
N ALA A 173 -4.77 6.25 6.20
CA ALA A 173 -3.73 5.65 7.04
C ALA A 173 -2.42 6.45 7.08
N ASN A 174 -1.70 6.35 8.19
CA ASN A 174 -0.31 6.83 8.24
C ASN A 174 0.59 5.86 7.47
N LYS A 175 0.47 4.57 7.72
CA LYS A 175 1.20 3.52 7.00
C LYS A 175 0.31 2.32 6.70
N VAL A 176 0.39 1.81 5.49
CA VAL A 176 -0.09 0.47 5.11
C VAL A 176 1.11 -0.35 4.70
N SER A 177 1.30 -1.52 5.32
CA SER A 177 2.42 -2.41 5.07
C SER A 177 1.94 -3.83 4.88
N VAL A 178 2.17 -4.38 3.69
CA VAL A 178 1.84 -5.76 3.35
C VAL A 178 3.12 -6.44 2.89
N THR A 179 3.71 -7.27 3.77
CA THR A 179 5.07 -7.78 3.57
C THR A 179 5.22 -9.28 3.82
N GLY A 180 6.02 -9.98 3.03
CA GLY A 180 6.36 -11.39 3.30
C GLY A 180 5.24 -12.40 3.00
N ASN A 181 4.19 -11.98 2.28
CA ASN A 181 3.03 -12.79 1.92
C ASN A 181 3.15 -13.28 0.46
N LYS A 182 4.13 -14.14 0.16
CA LYS A 182 4.58 -14.43 -1.22
C LYS A 182 3.51 -14.96 -2.19
N GLN A 183 2.44 -15.58 -1.69
CA GLN A 183 1.35 -16.11 -2.50
C GLN A 183 0.16 -15.15 -2.59
N LEU A 184 0.21 -14.03 -1.87
CA LEU A 184 -0.89 -13.10 -1.74
C LEU A 184 -1.12 -12.34 -3.04
N VAL A 185 -2.37 -12.39 -3.50
CA VAL A 185 -2.97 -11.43 -4.41
C VAL A 185 -3.58 -10.30 -3.56
N LEU A 186 -2.91 -9.16 -3.54
CA LEU A 186 -3.39 -7.96 -2.85
C LEU A 186 -4.21 -7.11 -3.82
N GLN A 187 -5.47 -6.86 -3.51
CA GLN A 187 -6.30 -5.90 -4.22
C GLN A 187 -6.52 -4.65 -3.37
N LEU A 188 -6.13 -3.49 -3.89
CA LEU A 188 -6.36 -2.19 -3.28
C LEU A 188 -7.49 -1.46 -4.03
N ASP A 189 -8.56 -1.12 -3.31
CA ASP A 189 -9.68 -0.33 -3.83
C ASP A 189 -9.60 1.09 -3.26
N GLY A 190 -9.73 2.10 -4.13
CA GLY A 190 -9.94 3.48 -3.68
C GLY A 190 -11.36 3.66 -3.16
N THR A 191 -11.50 4.28 -1.99
CA THR A 191 -12.81 4.73 -1.48
C THR A 191 -13.08 6.14 -1.98
N THR A 192 -14.11 6.31 -2.80
CA THR A 192 -14.54 7.65 -3.23
C THR A 192 -15.23 8.35 -2.06
N THR A 193 -14.51 9.15 -1.27
CA THR A 193 -15.18 10.20 -0.50
C THR A 193 -15.32 11.39 -1.44
N SER A 194 -16.55 11.79 -1.74
CA SER A 194 -16.92 12.82 -2.73
C SER A 194 -16.34 14.23 -2.51
N ASP A 195 -15.44 14.42 -1.55
CA ASP A 195 -14.84 15.69 -1.19
C ASP A 195 -13.36 15.69 -1.58
N ASP A 196 -13.09 16.20 -2.79
CA ASP A 196 -11.78 16.40 -3.44
C ASP A 196 -10.84 17.41 -2.73
N THR A 197 -10.91 17.51 -1.40
CA THR A 197 -10.03 18.40 -0.63
C THR A 197 -9.26 17.72 0.51
N ASN A 198 -9.56 16.45 0.82
CA ASN A 198 -8.81 15.61 1.77
C ASN A 198 -9.16 14.10 1.63
N SER A 199 -9.67 13.69 0.48
CA SER A 199 -10.18 12.34 0.22
C SER A 199 -9.06 11.31 0.17
N GLY A 200 -8.97 10.50 1.24
CA GLY A 200 -8.26 9.22 1.26
C GLY A 200 -6.73 9.28 1.22
N LEU A 201 -6.08 9.80 2.28
CA LEU A 201 -4.62 9.86 2.40
C LEU A 201 -4.04 8.60 3.06
N VAL A 202 -3.24 7.85 2.30
CA VAL A 202 -2.28 6.87 2.81
C VAL A 202 -0.89 7.50 2.76
N SER A 203 -0.31 7.89 3.89
CA SER A 203 0.96 8.63 3.88
C SER A 203 2.13 7.77 3.39
N TYR A 204 2.11 6.47 3.70
CA TYR A 204 3.11 5.50 3.25
C TYR A 204 2.47 4.17 2.91
N LEU A 205 2.67 3.68 1.69
CA LEU A 205 2.22 2.37 1.22
C LEU A 205 3.44 1.50 0.89
N ASP A 206 3.64 0.47 1.71
CA ASP A 206 4.77 -0.45 1.68
C ASP A 206 4.29 -1.83 1.22
N ILE A 207 4.68 -2.22 0.01
CA ILE A 207 4.28 -3.50 -0.58
C ILE A 207 5.55 -4.28 -0.91
N SER A 208 5.76 -5.39 -0.22
CA SER A 208 6.92 -6.23 -0.51
C SER A 208 6.71 -7.71 -0.35
N ARG A 209 7.42 -8.51 -1.15
CA ARG A 209 7.36 -9.98 -1.09
C ARG A 209 5.92 -10.52 -1.15
N ILE A 210 5.11 -9.96 -2.05
CA ILE A 210 3.77 -10.45 -2.40
C ILE A 210 3.77 -11.12 -3.79
N GLY A 211 2.71 -11.88 -4.08
CA GLY A 211 2.56 -12.59 -5.36
C GLY A 211 2.05 -11.70 -6.48
N GLU A 212 0.98 -10.94 -6.22
CA GLU A 212 0.34 -10.10 -7.24
C GLU A 212 -0.27 -8.85 -6.60
N LEU A 213 -0.17 -7.70 -7.28
CA LEU A 213 -0.83 -6.46 -6.91
C LEU A 213 -1.93 -6.13 -7.93
N ARG A 214 -3.14 -5.90 -7.44
CA ARG A 214 -4.31 -5.50 -8.23
C ARG A 214 -4.89 -4.19 -7.70
N TRP A 215 -5.53 -3.46 -8.60
CA TRP A 215 -6.26 -2.25 -8.28
C TRP A 215 -7.75 -2.46 -8.56
N GLY A 216 -8.60 -1.95 -7.68
CA GLY A 216 -10.05 -1.95 -7.85
C GLY A 216 -10.50 -1.05 -9.01
N ALA A 217 -11.68 -1.35 -9.54
CA ALA A 217 -12.29 -0.61 -10.65
C ALA A 217 -12.87 0.78 -10.27
N SER A 218 -12.75 1.21 -9.00
CA SER A 218 -13.31 2.48 -8.54
C SER A 218 -12.45 3.65 -9.01
N ASN A 219 -13.05 4.51 -9.86
CA ASN A 219 -12.43 5.67 -10.51
C ASN A 219 -11.93 6.82 -9.58
N GLY A 220 -12.03 6.69 -8.25
CA GLY A 220 -11.59 7.72 -7.31
C GLY A 220 -10.35 7.29 -6.55
N GLY A 221 -9.28 7.00 -7.29
CA GLY A 221 -8.05 6.34 -6.83
C GLY A 221 -7.49 6.84 -5.48
N ILE A 222 -6.71 5.98 -4.84
CA ILE A 222 -6.08 6.25 -3.53
C ILE A 222 -5.11 7.44 -3.67
N VAL A 223 -5.05 8.33 -2.68
CA VAL A 223 -3.99 9.34 -2.56
C VAL A 223 -2.87 8.77 -1.69
N VAL A 224 -1.69 8.60 -2.28
CA VAL A 224 -0.54 8.01 -1.60
C VAL A 224 0.55 9.07 -1.41
N GLY A 225 1.08 9.23 -0.21
CA GLY A 225 2.27 10.05 0.00
C GLY A 225 3.47 9.38 -0.66
N ASN A 226 3.95 8.31 -0.05
CA ASN A 226 5.04 7.49 -0.55
C ASN A 226 4.54 6.09 -0.91
N LEU A 227 4.78 5.67 -2.15
CA LEU A 227 4.59 4.30 -2.60
C LEU A 227 5.94 3.60 -2.70
N ALA A 228 6.13 2.54 -1.92
CA ALA A 228 7.27 1.64 -1.99
C ALA A 228 6.80 0.25 -2.43
N VAL A 229 7.31 -0.22 -3.57
CA VAL A 229 7.06 -1.56 -4.09
C VAL A 229 8.39 -2.27 -4.32
N HIS A 230 8.68 -3.29 -3.51
CA HIS A 230 9.97 -3.97 -3.61
C HIS A 230 9.95 -5.46 -3.31
N ASP A 231 10.93 -6.18 -3.87
CA ASP A 231 11.08 -7.63 -3.68
C ASP A 231 9.79 -8.41 -4.01
N THR A 232 9.00 -7.96 -5.01
CA THR A 232 7.73 -8.61 -5.41
C THR A 232 7.88 -9.42 -6.71
N GLY A 233 6.93 -10.34 -6.96
CA GLY A 233 6.85 -11.11 -8.20
C GLY A 233 5.98 -10.48 -9.29
N ILE A 234 5.69 -9.17 -9.20
CA ILE A 234 4.83 -8.50 -10.19
C ILE A 234 5.56 -8.26 -11.51
N THR A 235 4.84 -8.34 -12.63
CA THR A 235 5.38 -8.07 -13.97
C THR A 235 5.12 -6.64 -14.42
N GLU A 236 4.01 -6.05 -13.99
CA GLU A 236 3.57 -4.71 -14.36
C GLU A 236 3.07 -3.98 -13.12
N LEU A 237 3.42 -2.69 -13.00
CA LEU A 237 2.94 -1.83 -11.93
C LEU A 237 2.10 -0.67 -12.52
N PRO A 238 0.79 -0.83 -12.66
CA PRO A 238 -0.09 0.26 -13.06
C PRO A 238 -0.30 1.26 -11.92
N LEU A 239 -0.09 2.54 -12.19
CA LEU A 239 -0.25 3.64 -11.24
C LEU A 239 -1.64 4.27 -11.39
N LEU A 240 -2.65 3.63 -10.80
CA LEU A 240 -4.05 4.07 -10.84
C LEU A 240 -4.44 4.96 -9.65
N PHE A 241 -3.46 5.67 -9.07
CA PHE A 241 -3.65 6.57 -7.94
C PHE A 241 -4.26 7.90 -8.37
N SER A 242 -4.96 8.56 -7.45
CA SER A 242 -5.36 9.95 -7.67
C SER A 242 -4.15 10.88 -7.58
N SER A 243 -3.23 10.61 -6.65
CA SER A 243 -1.93 11.28 -6.61
C SER A 243 -0.90 10.45 -5.84
N VAL A 244 0.38 10.66 -6.17
CA VAL A 244 1.53 10.09 -5.47
C VAL A 244 2.62 11.15 -5.29
N GLN A 245 3.21 11.30 -4.10
CA GLN A 245 4.32 12.27 -3.91
C GLN A 245 5.69 11.66 -4.21
N SER A 246 5.89 10.40 -3.82
CA SER A 246 7.13 9.67 -4.04
C SER A 246 6.84 8.25 -4.51
N LEU A 247 7.49 7.84 -5.59
CA LEU A 247 7.45 6.49 -6.14
C LEU A 247 8.81 5.82 -5.95
N ASP A 248 8.82 4.67 -5.29
CA ASP A 248 10.02 3.88 -4.99
C ASP A 248 9.80 2.42 -5.40
N VAL A 249 10.49 1.95 -6.44
CA VAL A 249 10.26 0.62 -7.05
C VAL A 249 11.59 -0.11 -7.23
N TRP A 250 11.84 -1.12 -6.39
CA TRP A 250 13.15 -1.79 -6.32
C TRP A 250 13.10 -3.30 -6.24
N ASN A 251 14.10 -3.97 -6.79
CA ASN A 251 14.30 -5.42 -6.59
C ASN A 251 13.11 -6.29 -7.02
N ASN A 252 12.33 -5.85 -8.01
CA ASN A 252 11.25 -6.64 -8.57
C ASN A 252 11.80 -7.34 -9.82
N GLU A 253 12.31 -8.56 -9.64
CA GLU A 253 13.04 -9.33 -10.67
C GLU A 253 12.22 -9.50 -11.97
N ASP A 254 10.91 -9.67 -11.83
CA ASP A 254 9.99 -9.92 -12.94
C ASP A 254 9.36 -8.66 -13.53
N LEU A 255 9.58 -7.48 -12.91
CA LEU A 255 8.96 -6.23 -13.35
C LEU A 255 9.52 -5.80 -14.70
N THR A 256 8.64 -5.71 -15.70
CA THR A 256 8.98 -5.19 -17.02
C THR A 256 8.59 -3.74 -17.18
N GLU A 257 7.47 -3.31 -16.57
CA GLU A 257 6.88 -1.99 -16.83
C GLU A 257 6.23 -1.33 -15.61
N VAL A 258 6.31 0.00 -15.55
CA VAL A 258 5.50 0.85 -14.68
C VAL A 258 4.56 1.62 -15.60
N LEU A 259 3.25 1.43 -15.42
CA LEU A 259 2.24 1.93 -16.35
C LEU A 259 1.55 3.17 -15.78
N PHE A 260 1.41 4.20 -16.60
CA PHE A 260 0.76 5.46 -16.27
C PHE A 260 -0.58 5.56 -17.01
N PRO A 261 -1.59 6.26 -16.46
CA PRO A 261 -2.86 6.44 -17.15
C PRO A 261 -2.67 7.21 -18.48
N ALA A 262 -3.34 6.80 -19.55
CA ALA A 262 -3.29 7.53 -20.82
C ALA A 262 -4.15 8.81 -20.82
N ASP A 263 -5.16 8.90 -19.95
CA ASP A 263 -6.01 10.08 -19.79
C ASP A 263 -5.22 11.27 -19.21
N GLU A 264 -5.23 12.41 -19.91
CA GLU A 264 -4.49 13.62 -19.52
C GLU A 264 -4.96 14.18 -18.16
N ASN A 265 -6.25 14.05 -17.81
CA ASN A 265 -6.74 14.53 -16.52
C ASN A 265 -6.20 13.66 -15.38
N ALA A 266 -6.18 12.33 -15.56
CA ALA A 266 -5.58 11.40 -14.62
C ALA A 266 -4.08 11.63 -14.46
N GLN A 267 -3.35 11.87 -15.56
CA GLN A 267 -1.95 12.27 -15.51
C GLN A 267 -1.75 13.57 -14.73
N THR A 268 -2.56 14.59 -15.01
CA THR A 268 -2.48 15.90 -14.33
C THR A 268 -2.66 15.74 -12.82
N ARG A 269 -3.64 14.93 -12.39
CA ARG A 269 -3.85 14.64 -10.96
C ARG A 269 -2.67 13.88 -10.36
N LEU A 270 -2.21 12.82 -11.01
CA LEU A 270 -1.09 11.99 -10.57
C LEU A 270 0.20 12.82 -10.39
N PHE A 271 0.52 13.66 -11.38
CA PHE A 271 1.76 14.43 -11.42
C PHE A 271 1.72 15.73 -10.62
N SER A 272 0.54 16.21 -10.22
CA SER A 272 0.42 17.45 -9.44
C SER A 272 1.20 17.41 -8.11
N GLN A 273 1.35 16.22 -7.52
CA GLN A 273 2.04 16.01 -6.25
C GLN A 273 3.35 15.25 -6.39
N LEU A 274 3.62 14.61 -7.53
CA LEU A 274 4.82 13.80 -7.72
C LEU A 274 6.07 14.67 -7.67
N LYS A 275 6.97 14.36 -6.74
CA LYS A 275 8.26 15.02 -6.56
C LYS A 275 9.43 14.08 -6.73
N GLN A 276 9.25 12.79 -6.45
CA GLN A 276 10.35 11.84 -6.46
C GLN A 276 9.97 10.56 -7.19
N ILE A 277 10.86 10.12 -8.08
CA ILE A 277 10.80 8.81 -8.72
C ILE A 277 12.13 8.11 -8.48
N SER A 278 12.07 6.88 -7.99
CA SER A 278 13.21 6.01 -7.83
C SER A 278 12.83 4.62 -8.31
N ILE A 279 13.43 4.16 -9.40
CA ILE A 279 13.18 2.85 -9.98
C ILE A 279 14.53 2.21 -10.24
N GLY A 280 14.84 1.09 -9.60
CA GLY A 280 16.17 0.49 -9.72
C GLY A 280 16.24 -0.98 -9.37
N ASN A 281 17.31 -1.64 -9.81
CA ASN A 281 17.54 -3.07 -9.57
C ASN A 281 16.35 -3.98 -9.95
N ASN A 282 15.66 -3.66 -11.05
CA ASN A 282 14.60 -4.49 -11.61
C ASN A 282 15.14 -5.14 -12.89
N GLU A 283 15.53 -6.43 -12.83
CA GLU A 283 16.36 -7.08 -13.86
C GLU A 283 15.74 -7.03 -15.27
N LYS A 284 14.42 -7.17 -15.36
CA LYS A 284 13.68 -7.19 -16.63
C LYS A 284 13.09 -5.84 -17.03
N PHE A 285 13.28 -4.81 -16.20
CA PHE A 285 12.69 -3.50 -16.43
C PHE A 285 13.39 -2.80 -17.60
N ASN A 286 12.62 -2.51 -18.65
CA ASN A 286 13.15 -2.04 -19.92
C ASN A 286 12.48 -0.74 -20.38
N MET A 287 13.25 0.34 -20.33
CA MET A 287 12.87 1.68 -20.76
C MET A 287 13.45 1.95 -22.16
N THR A 288 12.90 1.27 -23.17
CA THR A 288 13.30 1.47 -24.59
C THR A 288 12.67 2.73 -25.20
N THR A 289 11.33 2.79 -25.19
CA THR A 289 10.52 3.84 -25.81
C THR A 289 9.21 4.00 -25.04
N ILE A 290 8.66 5.22 -25.04
CA ILE A 290 7.29 5.46 -24.58
C ILE A 290 6.31 4.87 -25.60
N ARG A 291 5.38 4.03 -25.14
CA ARG A 291 4.33 3.43 -25.98
C ARG A 291 3.02 3.29 -25.23
N SER A 292 1.95 3.15 -26.00
CA SER A 292 0.65 2.72 -25.47
C SER A 292 0.68 1.24 -25.14
N VAL A 293 0.07 0.88 -24.02
CA VAL A 293 -0.07 -0.48 -23.50
C VAL A 293 -1.53 -0.67 -23.10
N GLU A 294 -2.17 -1.70 -23.62
CA GLU A 294 -3.53 -2.06 -23.18
C GLU A 294 -3.41 -2.92 -21.91
N TRP A 295 -3.91 -2.41 -20.79
CA TRP A 295 -3.94 -3.10 -19.49
C TRP A 295 -5.38 -3.28 -19.04
N ASN A 296 -5.88 -4.52 -18.94
CA ASN A 296 -7.27 -4.81 -18.57
C ASN A 296 -8.31 -3.95 -19.32
N SER A 297 -8.16 -3.84 -20.64
CA SER A 297 -9.01 -3.00 -21.52
C SER A 297 -8.93 -1.50 -21.24
N THR A 298 -7.93 -1.05 -20.50
CA THR A 298 -7.63 0.37 -20.23
C THR A 298 -6.35 0.75 -20.97
N ASP A 299 -6.41 1.83 -21.74
CA ASP A 299 -5.22 2.39 -22.37
C ASP A 299 -4.31 3.02 -21.31
N MET A 300 -3.07 2.55 -21.27
CA MET A 300 -2.01 3.00 -20.39
C MET A 300 -0.78 3.38 -21.21
N LEU A 301 0.16 4.10 -20.58
CA LEU A 301 1.43 4.46 -21.17
C LEU A 301 2.56 3.83 -20.39
N SER A 302 3.56 3.30 -21.09
CA SER A 302 4.76 2.72 -20.44
C SER A 302 5.60 3.75 -19.70
N TRP A 303 5.42 5.05 -19.99
CA TRP A 303 6.02 6.17 -19.27
C TRP A 303 5.41 7.50 -19.69
N VAL A 304 5.40 8.48 -18.77
CA VAL A 304 5.08 9.89 -19.08
C VAL A 304 6.03 10.78 -18.27
N TRP A 305 6.68 11.73 -18.94
CA TRP A 305 7.41 12.78 -18.24
C TRP A 305 6.42 13.85 -17.75
N PRO A 306 6.40 14.20 -16.46
CA PRO A 306 5.49 15.22 -15.94
C PRO A 306 5.81 16.58 -16.57
N SER A 307 4.81 17.45 -16.67
CA SER A 307 4.99 18.86 -17.05
C SER A 307 5.56 19.71 -15.90
N GLU A 308 5.33 19.27 -14.66
CA GLU A 308 5.81 19.90 -13.44
C GLU A 308 7.25 19.48 -13.10
N ASN A 309 7.93 20.30 -12.30
CA ASN A 309 9.27 19.97 -11.83
C ASN A 309 9.25 18.80 -10.82
N LEU A 310 10.18 17.87 -11.03
CA LEU A 310 10.53 16.82 -10.07
C LEU A 310 11.69 17.29 -9.19
N ASP A 311 11.71 16.87 -7.95
CA ASP A 311 12.84 17.05 -7.05
C ASP A 311 13.94 16.03 -7.37
N SER A 312 13.57 14.75 -7.46
CA SER A 312 14.54 13.66 -7.63
C SER A 312 14.07 12.60 -8.62
N VAL A 313 14.99 12.17 -9.49
CA VAL A 313 14.81 11.04 -10.40
C VAL A 313 16.02 10.13 -10.27
N VAL A 314 15.78 8.88 -9.90
CA VAL A 314 16.78 7.81 -9.87
C VAL A 314 16.27 6.67 -10.75
N LEU A 315 17.02 6.33 -11.78
CA LEU A 315 16.67 5.25 -12.72
C LEU A 315 17.84 4.28 -12.85
N ASP A 316 17.59 3.00 -12.66
CA ASP A 316 18.56 1.93 -12.84
C ASP A 316 17.92 0.73 -13.55
N GLY A 317 18.46 0.35 -14.72
CA GLY A 317 17.92 -0.74 -15.53
C GLY A 317 18.41 -0.73 -16.99
N ILE A 318 17.65 -1.35 -17.89
CA ILE A 318 17.92 -1.30 -19.33
C ILE A 318 17.26 -0.03 -19.90
N ILE A 319 18.05 1.03 -20.11
CA ILE A 319 17.52 2.35 -20.48
C ILE A 319 18.11 2.79 -21.81
N HIS A 320 17.27 3.08 -22.80
CA HIS A 320 17.72 3.61 -24.09
C HIS A 320 17.52 5.12 -24.17
N ILE A 321 18.28 5.78 -25.03
CA ILE A 321 18.18 7.24 -25.17
C ILE A 321 16.80 7.71 -25.66
N ALA A 322 16.10 6.89 -26.45
CA ALA A 322 14.77 7.22 -26.96
C ALA A 322 13.72 7.42 -25.85
N PHE A 323 13.94 6.86 -24.66
CA PHE A 323 13.13 7.14 -23.47
C PHE A 323 13.15 8.62 -23.07
N PHE A 324 14.27 9.31 -23.31
CA PHE A 324 14.46 10.73 -23.00
C PHE A 324 14.06 11.67 -24.14
N GLN A 325 13.66 11.14 -25.30
CA GLN A 325 13.39 11.96 -26.48
C GLN A 325 12.38 13.08 -26.22
N PRO A 326 11.26 12.88 -25.49
CA PRO A 326 10.34 13.98 -25.21
C PRO A 326 10.97 15.11 -24.39
N LEU A 327 11.86 14.80 -23.43
CA LEU A 327 12.60 15.83 -22.69
C LEU A 327 13.59 16.55 -23.59
N ILE A 328 14.30 15.81 -24.45
CA ILE A 328 15.25 16.38 -25.42
C ILE A 328 14.52 17.35 -26.35
N ASP A 329 13.39 16.93 -26.94
CA ASP A 329 12.61 17.75 -27.86
C ASP A 329 12.08 19.02 -27.18
N THR A 330 11.58 18.89 -25.94
CA THR A 330 11.10 20.02 -25.14
C THR A 330 12.22 21.04 -24.88
N HIS A 331 13.45 20.57 -24.66
CA HIS A 331 14.56 21.41 -24.23
C HIS A 331 15.61 21.73 -25.31
N GLN A 332 15.39 21.31 -26.56
CA GLN A 332 16.38 21.39 -27.64
C GLN A 332 16.86 22.83 -27.94
N TYR A 333 16.01 23.83 -27.73
CA TYR A 333 16.31 25.25 -27.98
C TYR A 333 16.45 26.08 -26.70
N THR A 334 16.53 25.41 -25.55
CA THR A 334 16.51 26.09 -24.25
C THR A 334 17.94 26.46 -23.85
N THR A 335 18.11 27.69 -23.35
CA THR A 335 19.37 28.10 -22.72
C THR A 335 19.24 27.95 -21.21
N PRO A 336 20.34 27.85 -20.45
CA PRO A 336 20.29 27.81 -18.98
C PRO A 336 19.46 28.93 -18.34
N LYS A 337 19.43 30.11 -18.97
CA LYS A 337 18.65 31.27 -18.49
C LYS A 337 17.14 31.12 -18.73
N ASN A 338 16.74 30.35 -19.74
CA ASN A 338 15.34 30.16 -20.12
C ASN A 338 14.81 28.77 -19.70
N ALA A 339 15.66 27.91 -19.13
CA ALA A 339 15.29 26.56 -18.71
C ALA A 339 14.13 26.57 -17.70
N GLU A 340 14.07 27.58 -16.84
CA GLU A 340 12.99 27.77 -15.85
C GLU A 340 11.60 27.93 -16.48
N SER A 341 11.51 28.35 -17.74
CA SER A 341 10.25 28.64 -18.42
C SER A 341 9.91 27.65 -19.55
N SER A 342 10.69 26.59 -19.74
CA SER A 342 10.66 25.81 -20.99
C SER A 342 10.25 24.34 -20.87
N GLY A 343 9.84 23.87 -19.69
CA GLY A 343 9.43 22.47 -19.47
C GLY A 343 9.75 21.99 -18.06
N SER A 344 9.52 20.71 -17.81
CA SER A 344 9.84 20.08 -16.53
C SER A 344 11.33 19.91 -16.32
N ARG A 345 11.76 20.07 -15.07
CA ARG A 345 13.16 19.95 -14.62
C ARG A 345 13.26 18.95 -13.49
N VAL A 346 14.47 18.43 -13.27
CA VAL A 346 14.79 17.63 -12.08
C VAL A 346 15.74 18.44 -11.20
N VAL A 347 15.20 19.08 -10.16
CA VAL A 347 15.85 20.23 -9.53
C VAL A 347 16.87 19.90 -8.44
N LYS A 348 16.76 18.74 -7.77
CA LYS A 348 17.69 18.35 -6.69
C LYS A 348 18.63 17.21 -7.08
N ASN A 349 18.12 16.10 -7.57
CA ASN A 349 18.94 14.92 -7.81
C ASN A 349 18.49 14.15 -9.06
N PHE A 350 19.38 14.00 -10.03
CA PHE A 350 19.17 13.18 -11.22
C PHE A 350 20.28 12.12 -11.28
N ASN A 351 19.93 10.85 -11.14
CA ASN A 351 20.87 9.74 -11.26
C ASN A 351 20.33 8.70 -12.23
N ILE A 352 21.10 8.38 -13.25
CA ILE A 352 20.79 7.29 -14.16
C ILE A 352 21.93 6.29 -14.21
N THR A 353 21.59 5.01 -14.13
CA THR A 353 22.47 3.88 -14.44
C THR A 353 21.78 3.03 -15.49
N SER A 354 22.37 2.92 -16.68
CA SER A 354 21.85 2.10 -17.77
C SER A 354 22.78 0.94 -18.05
N SER A 355 22.22 -0.27 -18.11
CA SER A 355 22.90 -1.48 -18.57
C SER A 355 22.80 -1.67 -20.10
N ALA A 356 22.08 -0.80 -20.82
CA ALA A 356 21.95 -0.90 -22.27
C ALA A 356 23.25 -0.50 -22.98
N SER A 357 23.77 -1.39 -23.83
CA SER A 357 25.05 -1.16 -24.55
C SER A 357 25.03 0.01 -25.54
N THR A 358 23.85 0.48 -25.92
CA THR A 358 23.64 1.61 -26.84
C THR A 358 23.36 2.92 -26.12
N PHE A 359 23.38 2.93 -24.79
CA PHE A 359 23.15 4.12 -24.01
C PHE A 359 24.43 4.96 -23.92
N HIS A 360 24.29 6.24 -24.22
CA HIS A 360 25.38 7.22 -24.15
C HIS A 360 24.89 8.43 -23.35
N CYS A 361 25.73 8.93 -22.44
CA CYS A 361 25.39 10.06 -21.58
C CYS A 361 25.35 11.42 -22.31
N GLU A 362 25.95 11.53 -23.51
CA GLU A 362 26.12 12.81 -24.22
C GLU A 362 24.82 13.62 -24.39
N PRO A 363 23.68 13.05 -24.82
CA PRO A 363 22.44 13.84 -24.94
C PRO A 363 21.86 14.24 -23.58
N ILE A 364 22.10 13.45 -22.52
CA ILE A 364 21.67 13.77 -21.16
C ILE A 364 22.56 14.86 -20.56
N ASP A 365 23.86 14.82 -20.84
CA ASP A 365 24.81 15.88 -20.49
C ASP A 365 24.44 17.20 -21.16
N GLU A 366 23.92 17.17 -22.38
CA GLU A 366 23.40 18.35 -23.08
C GLU A 366 22.18 18.94 -22.37
N LEU A 367 21.21 18.11 -21.95
CA LEU A 367 20.08 18.56 -21.12
C LEU A 367 20.56 19.21 -19.82
N ARG A 368 21.57 18.63 -19.17
CA ARG A 368 22.20 19.24 -17.99
C ARG A 368 22.82 20.59 -18.30
N ARG A 369 23.58 20.72 -19.40
CA ARG A 369 24.16 21.99 -19.86
C ARG A 369 23.10 23.02 -20.19
N HIS A 370 21.89 22.60 -20.56
CA HIS A 370 20.73 23.48 -20.75
C HIS A 370 19.99 23.82 -19.46
N GLY A 371 20.43 23.32 -18.30
CA GLY A 371 19.85 23.65 -16.99
C GLY A 371 18.61 22.83 -16.61
N VAL A 372 18.33 21.73 -17.32
CA VAL A 372 17.22 20.81 -17.02
C VAL A 372 17.49 20.06 -15.70
N PHE A 373 18.76 19.78 -15.40
CA PHE A 373 19.21 19.07 -14.20
C PHE A 373 20.18 19.96 -13.38
N PRO A 374 19.70 21.01 -12.69
CA PRO A 374 20.56 21.97 -12.00
C PRO A 374 21.20 21.42 -10.71
N GLY A 375 20.66 20.35 -10.13
CA GLY A 375 21.12 19.77 -8.87
C GLY A 375 22.26 18.76 -9.04
N ASN A 376 22.29 17.78 -8.12
CA ASN A 376 23.16 16.61 -8.23
C ASN A 376 22.84 15.84 -9.50
N TYR A 377 23.87 15.40 -10.21
CA TYR A 377 23.75 14.70 -11.48
C TYR A 377 24.77 13.58 -11.57
N SER A 378 24.32 12.42 -12.02
CA SER A 378 25.17 11.29 -12.38
C SER A 378 24.55 10.57 -13.57
N CYS A 379 25.38 10.20 -14.55
CA CYS A 379 25.00 9.32 -15.64
C CYS A 379 26.05 8.21 -15.77
N ASN A 380 25.65 6.96 -15.49
CA ASN A 380 26.54 5.81 -15.39
C ASN A 380 27.76 6.02 -14.47
N GLY A 381 27.59 6.82 -13.41
CA GLY A 381 28.65 7.20 -12.47
C GLY A 381 29.53 8.36 -12.94
N ASP A 382 29.36 8.84 -14.18
CA ASP A 382 30.04 10.03 -14.67
C ASP A 382 29.31 11.31 -14.22
N HIS A 383 30.09 12.37 -14.02
CA HIS A 383 29.62 13.68 -13.59
C HIS A 383 30.06 14.75 -14.60
N VAL A 384 29.12 15.62 -14.99
CA VAL A 384 29.39 16.83 -15.76
C VAL A 384 29.09 18.05 -14.91
N ASP A 385 29.96 19.06 -14.92
CA ASP A 385 29.69 20.32 -14.25
C ASP A 385 28.82 21.23 -15.12
N ILE A 386 27.95 22.01 -14.48
CA ILE A 386 27.23 23.09 -15.18
C ILE A 386 28.26 24.17 -15.51
N PRO A 387 28.34 24.66 -16.76
CA PRO A 387 29.23 25.76 -17.09
C PRO A 387 28.93 26.94 -16.16
N ASN A 388 29.88 27.31 -15.30
CA ASN A 388 29.73 28.44 -14.40
C ASN A 388 29.29 29.66 -15.22
N SER A 389 28.14 30.24 -14.87
CA SER A 389 27.60 31.45 -15.49
C SER A 389 28.45 32.71 -15.21
N GLY A 390 29.60 32.56 -14.55
CA GLY A 390 30.56 33.63 -14.26
C GLY A 390 31.89 33.45 -14.99
N GLY A 391 32.06 34.14 -16.13
CA GLY A 391 33.38 34.38 -16.71
C GLY A 391 33.45 34.25 -18.23
N ILE A 392 32.78 35.13 -18.97
CA ILE A 392 33.17 35.39 -20.36
C ILE A 392 34.57 36.01 -20.33
N ARG A 393 35.62 35.20 -20.51
CA ARG A 393 36.86 35.67 -21.14
C ARG A 393 36.83 35.24 -22.59
N GLY A 394 36.74 36.23 -23.46
CA GLY A 394 36.62 36.06 -24.90
C GLY A 394 37.67 35.11 -25.48
N GLY A 395 37.17 34.04 -26.09
CA GLY A 395 37.94 33.15 -26.95
C GLY A 395 36.96 32.59 -27.97
N GLY A 396 36.62 33.42 -28.96
CA GLY A 396 35.70 33.04 -30.03
C GLY A 396 36.20 31.79 -30.76
N ARG A 397 35.51 30.68 -30.58
CA ARG A 397 35.43 29.62 -31.58
C ARG A 397 33.97 29.41 -31.91
N SER A 398 33.58 30.05 -33.02
CA SER A 398 32.35 29.79 -33.75
C SER A 398 32.26 28.29 -34.04
N MET A 399 31.35 27.60 -33.37
CA MET A 399 31.02 26.21 -33.69
C MET A 399 30.07 26.26 -34.88
N MET A 400 30.57 25.83 -36.02
CA MET A 400 29.89 25.82 -37.30
C MET A 400 28.76 24.78 -37.24
N ILE A 401 27.53 25.25 -37.06
CA ILE A 401 26.33 24.44 -37.26
C ILE A 401 26.33 24.02 -38.74
N HIS A 402 26.58 22.73 -39.01
CA HIS A 402 26.33 22.15 -40.31
C HIS A 402 24.82 22.03 -40.48
N LEU A 403 24.21 23.05 -41.11
CA LEU A 403 22.90 22.88 -41.76
C LEU A 403 23.06 21.81 -42.85
N MET A 404 22.59 20.59 -42.59
CA MET A 404 22.27 19.67 -43.68
C MET A 404 21.00 20.16 -44.36
N THR A 405 21.18 20.92 -45.43
CA THR A 405 20.12 21.26 -46.39
C THR A 405 19.64 19.97 -47.04
N VAL A 406 18.45 19.50 -46.67
CA VAL A 406 17.74 18.45 -47.40
C VAL A 406 17.35 19.04 -48.75
N ALA A 407 18.03 18.59 -49.81
CA ALA A 407 17.69 18.93 -51.19
C ALA A 407 16.36 18.26 -51.56
N ALA A 408 15.32 19.09 -51.73
CA ALA A 408 14.08 18.69 -52.39
C ALA A 408 14.38 18.39 -53.86
N ALA A 409 14.51 17.10 -54.20
CA ALA A 409 14.50 16.65 -55.58
C ALA A 409 13.02 16.48 -56.01
N GLY A 410 12.54 17.46 -56.77
CA GLY A 410 11.32 17.30 -57.55
C GLY A 410 11.47 16.18 -58.57
N LEU A 411 10.46 15.33 -58.64
CA LEU A 411 10.24 14.46 -59.80
C LEU A 411 8.87 14.82 -60.37
N HIS A 412 8.90 15.45 -61.53
CA HIS A 412 7.73 15.81 -62.33
C HIS A 412 7.88 15.17 -63.72
N VAL A 413 6.84 14.42 -64.09
CA VAL A 413 6.28 14.15 -65.43
C VAL A 413 6.92 13.08 -66.32
N LEU A 414 6.06 12.14 -66.75
CA LEU A 414 5.73 11.69 -68.14
C LEU A 414 5.23 10.23 -68.01
N LEU A 415 4.03 9.80 -68.39
CA LEU A 415 3.00 10.23 -69.33
C LEU A 415 1.63 9.74 -68.85
#